data_AF-A0A1Q5Y3E3-F1
#
_entry.id   AF-A0A1Q5Y3E3-F1
#
_cell.length_a   1.000
_cell.length_b   1.000
_cell.length_c   1.000
_cell.angle_alpha   90.00
_cell.angle_beta   90.00
_cell.angle_gamma   90.00
#
_symmetry.space_group_name_H-M   'P 1'
#
loop_
_entity.id
_entity.type
_entity.pdbx_description
1 polymer ?
#
loop_
_entity_poly.entity_id
_entity_poly.type
_entity_poly.pdbx_seq_one_letter_code
_entity_poly.pdbx_strand_id
1 'polypeptide(L)'
;MKEFNLDAALNGEPVKLRNGLKAIVYYRIPDEFSYPGGSTEIYPLLGIIFNKDGTIKGASENWKDCGAYCSCQGGLDIVGMWEEHKLTSEQVLEKAYKENFLVLCDGNPDLPLKVIAKTKNGEFVMQPEDGIIQPWLANLTMEWFFVKKLDPKFDTSTLPKPFKPHIGDEFFYLSDGVIRYFSFYADCAANLMINGQCFRTKEDAQKWLDFMKSMME
;
A
#
# COMPACT_ATOMS: atom_id res chain seq x y z
N MET A 1 15.82 1.57 13.58
CA MET A 1 15.14 0.54 12.79
C MET A 1 14.50 -0.42 13.75
N LYS A 2 13.18 -0.30 13.87
CA LYS A 2 12.30 -1.18 14.63
C LYS A 2 12.47 -2.61 14.15
N GLU A 3 12.71 -3.52 15.08
CA GLU A 3 12.86 -4.95 14.82
C GLU A 3 11.60 -5.52 14.15
N PHE A 4 11.76 -6.54 13.31
CA PHE A 4 10.64 -7.16 12.60
C PHE A 4 9.69 -7.83 13.61
N ASN A 5 8.40 -7.52 13.49
CA ASN A 5 7.34 -8.09 14.31
C ASN A 5 6.29 -8.70 13.39
N LEU A 6 6.14 -10.02 13.44
CA LEU A 6 5.25 -10.76 12.56
C LEU A 6 3.78 -10.43 12.80
N ASP A 7 3.35 -10.34 14.06
CA ASP A 7 1.95 -10.04 14.40
C ASP A 7 1.54 -8.63 13.92
N ALA A 8 2.42 -7.64 14.11
CA ALA A 8 2.21 -6.29 13.61
C ALA A 8 2.13 -6.26 12.07
N ALA A 9 3.02 -6.99 11.39
CA ALA A 9 3.02 -7.10 9.94
C ALA A 9 1.72 -7.75 9.42
N LEU A 10 1.25 -8.82 10.05
CA LEU A 10 -0.02 -9.48 9.71
C LEU A 10 -1.25 -8.62 10.03
N ASN A 11 -1.12 -7.67 10.96
CA ASN A 11 -2.14 -6.63 11.21
C ASN A 11 -2.06 -5.47 10.21
N GLY A 12 -1.23 -5.57 9.17
CA GLY A 12 -1.13 -4.60 8.08
C GLY A 12 -0.10 -3.49 8.31
N GLU A 13 0.68 -3.52 9.40
CA GLU A 13 1.80 -2.59 9.53
C GLU A 13 2.87 -2.89 8.47
N PRO A 14 3.35 -1.88 7.72
CA PRO A 14 4.34 -2.10 6.68
C PRO A 14 5.68 -2.54 7.26
N VAL A 15 6.44 -3.28 6.46
CA VAL A 15 7.78 -3.78 6.79
C VAL A 15 8.84 -3.17 5.88
N LYS A 16 10.08 -3.17 6.36
CA LYS A 16 11.24 -2.66 5.64
C LYS A 16 12.10 -3.83 5.14
N LEU A 17 12.37 -3.83 3.85
CA LEU A 17 13.27 -4.79 3.23
C LEU A 17 14.73 -4.34 3.34
N ARG A 18 15.66 -5.29 3.24
CA ARG A 18 17.11 -5.04 3.34
C ARG A 18 17.60 -4.01 2.33
N ASN A 19 17.06 -4.01 1.12
CA ASN A 19 17.35 -3.03 0.08
C ASN A 19 16.68 -1.65 0.30
N GLY A 20 15.96 -1.46 1.40
CA GLY A 20 15.30 -0.22 1.77
C GLY A 20 13.91 -0.02 1.17
N LEU A 21 13.35 -1.00 0.46
CA LEU A 21 11.97 -0.93 -0.04
C LEU A 21 10.95 -1.19 1.08
N LYS A 22 9.75 -0.66 0.87
CA LYS A 22 8.57 -0.91 1.70
C LYS A 22 7.85 -2.14 1.19
N ALA A 23 7.33 -2.97 2.10
CA ALA A 23 6.44 -4.07 1.77
C ALA A 23 5.28 -4.16 2.77
N ILE A 24 4.22 -4.85 2.40
CA ILE A 24 3.10 -5.21 3.29
C ILE A 24 2.94 -6.72 3.24
N VAL A 25 2.85 -7.35 4.41
CA VAL A 25 2.43 -8.75 4.54
C VAL A 25 0.93 -8.75 4.77
N TYR A 26 0.17 -9.48 3.96
CA TYR A 26 -1.29 -9.49 4.07
C TYR A 26 -1.85 -10.84 4.52
N TYR A 27 -1.05 -11.90 4.48
CA TYR A 27 -1.50 -13.23 4.87
C TYR A 27 -0.33 -14.13 5.26
N ARG A 28 -0.56 -15.05 6.20
CA ARG A 28 0.29 -16.20 6.47
C ARG A 28 -0.50 -17.46 6.19
N ILE A 29 0.03 -18.36 5.36
CA ILE A 29 -0.57 -19.67 5.10
C ILE A 29 -0.52 -20.51 6.40
N PRO A 30 -1.66 -21.00 6.91
CA PRO A 30 -1.69 -21.88 8.07
C PRO A 30 -1.00 -23.23 7.82
N ASP A 31 -0.33 -23.74 8.85
CA ASP A 31 0.43 -24.99 8.79
C ASP A 31 -0.48 -26.23 8.57
N GLU A 32 -1.79 -26.09 8.80
CA GLU A 32 -2.82 -27.08 8.51
C GLU A 32 -2.94 -27.40 7.00
N PHE A 33 -2.51 -26.46 6.15
CA PHE A 33 -2.45 -26.68 4.70
C PHE A 33 -1.10 -27.29 4.31
N SER A 34 -1.15 -28.51 3.79
CA SER A 34 0.03 -29.25 3.33
C SER A 34 -0.08 -29.65 1.87
N TYR A 35 1.07 -29.79 1.21
CA TYR A 35 1.18 -30.43 -0.09
C TYR A 35 0.90 -31.93 -0.01
N PRO A 36 0.59 -32.57 -1.15
CA PRO A 36 0.63 -34.03 -1.25
C PRO A 36 1.98 -34.56 -0.73
N GLY A 37 1.94 -35.38 0.33
CA GLY A 37 3.14 -35.84 1.05
C GLY A 37 3.39 -35.16 2.39
N GLY A 38 2.56 -34.20 2.80
CA GLY A 38 2.52 -33.67 4.17
C GLY A 38 3.50 -32.54 4.48
N SER A 39 4.29 -32.08 3.51
CA SER A 39 5.13 -30.88 3.68
C SER A 39 4.29 -29.61 3.65
N THR A 40 4.67 -28.61 4.45
CA THR A 40 4.05 -27.27 4.46
C THR A 40 4.75 -26.31 3.50
N GLU A 41 4.15 -25.15 3.25
CA GLU A 41 4.78 -24.05 2.49
C GLU A 41 5.99 -23.51 3.26
N ILE A 42 7.13 -23.46 2.58
CA ILE A 42 8.43 -23.05 3.15
C ILE A 42 8.47 -21.52 3.31
N TYR A 43 7.72 -20.78 2.48
CA TYR A 43 7.60 -19.32 2.52
C TYR A 43 6.13 -18.92 2.76
N PRO A 44 5.60 -19.13 3.97
CA PRO A 44 4.16 -19.02 4.23
C PRO A 44 3.65 -17.58 4.27
N LEU A 45 4.51 -16.56 4.42
CA LEU A 45 4.09 -15.16 4.44
C LEU A 45 3.91 -14.65 3.02
N LEU A 46 2.72 -14.13 2.68
CA LEU A 46 2.41 -13.53 1.39
C LEU A 46 2.31 -12.00 1.51
N GLY A 47 2.83 -11.28 0.51
CA GLY A 47 2.86 -9.82 0.54
C GLY A 47 3.12 -9.14 -0.80
N ILE A 48 3.15 -7.80 -0.71
CA ILE A 48 3.32 -6.86 -1.82
C ILE A 48 4.56 -5.99 -1.53
N ILE A 49 5.40 -5.79 -2.53
CA ILE A 49 6.56 -4.88 -2.47
C ILE A 49 6.26 -3.64 -3.28
N PHE A 50 6.64 -2.49 -2.74
CA PHE A 50 6.48 -1.19 -3.38
C PHE A 50 7.81 -0.64 -3.88
N ASN A 51 7.79 0.05 -5.02
CA ASN A 51 8.85 0.95 -5.43
C ASN A 51 8.89 2.18 -4.52
N LYS A 52 9.98 2.96 -4.60
CA LYS A 52 10.14 4.19 -3.78
C LYS A 52 9.09 5.26 -4.08
N ASP A 53 8.51 5.24 -5.27
CA ASP A 53 7.45 6.14 -5.71
C ASP A 53 6.04 5.68 -5.29
N GLY A 54 5.94 4.55 -4.57
CA GLY A 54 4.67 3.99 -4.10
C GLY A 54 4.00 3.03 -5.09
N THR A 55 4.51 2.89 -6.32
CA THR A 55 3.97 1.92 -7.29
C THR A 55 4.26 0.48 -6.87
N ILE A 56 3.42 -0.47 -7.30
CA ILE A 56 3.63 -1.89 -7.01
C ILE A 56 4.83 -2.40 -7.82
N LYS A 57 5.81 -2.97 -7.10
CA LYS A 57 6.95 -3.67 -7.69
C LYS A 57 6.67 -5.15 -7.90
N GLY A 58 5.99 -5.78 -6.94
CA GLY A 58 5.62 -7.20 -6.96
C GLY A 58 4.44 -7.45 -6.02
N ALA A 59 3.46 -8.24 -6.47
CA ALA A 59 2.19 -8.46 -5.76
C ALA A 59 1.98 -9.90 -5.27
N SER A 60 2.98 -10.76 -5.46
CA SER A 60 2.92 -12.20 -5.15
C SER A 60 4.20 -12.66 -4.45
N GLU A 61 4.70 -11.82 -3.55
CA GLU A 61 5.99 -12.03 -2.89
C GLU A 61 5.81 -12.88 -1.65
N ASN A 62 6.79 -13.72 -1.34
CA ASN A 62 6.70 -14.62 -0.20
C ASN A 62 7.98 -14.66 0.65
N TRP A 63 7.79 -14.89 1.95
CA TRP A 63 8.86 -14.94 2.95
C TRP A 63 8.63 -16.07 3.96
N LYS A 64 9.71 -16.46 4.63
CA LYS A 64 9.65 -17.26 5.86
C LYS A 64 9.06 -16.44 7.00
N ASP A 65 8.62 -17.11 8.06
CA ASP A 65 8.16 -16.45 9.30
C ASP A 65 9.20 -15.53 9.94
N CYS A 66 10.49 -15.79 9.69
CA CYS A 66 11.59 -14.93 10.13
C CYS A 66 11.86 -13.74 9.20
N GLY A 67 11.07 -13.57 8.15
CA GLY A 67 11.24 -12.51 7.17
C GLY A 67 12.26 -12.79 6.06
N ALA A 68 12.90 -13.96 6.04
CA ALA A 68 13.86 -14.30 5.00
C ALA A 68 13.17 -14.58 3.65
N TYR A 69 13.68 -13.96 2.59
CA TYR A 69 13.11 -14.10 1.25
C TYR A 69 13.62 -15.36 0.50
N CYS A 70 14.84 -15.79 0.81
CA CYS A 70 15.39 -17.04 0.28
C CYS A 70 16.28 -17.73 1.33
N SER A 71 16.95 -18.81 0.95
CA SER A 71 17.85 -19.57 1.84
C SER A 71 19.16 -18.85 2.14
N CYS A 72 19.55 -17.86 1.34
CA CYS A 72 20.67 -16.97 1.59
C CYS A 72 20.19 -15.55 1.94
N GLN A 73 21.06 -14.69 2.48
CA GLN A 73 20.68 -13.30 2.74
C GLN A 73 20.37 -12.60 1.41
N GLY A 74 19.10 -12.29 1.18
CA GLY A 74 18.60 -11.64 -0.01
C GLY A 74 18.37 -10.15 0.21
N GLY A 75 18.48 -9.35 -0.86
CA GLY A 75 18.12 -7.92 -0.81
C GLY A 75 16.65 -7.66 -0.47
N LEU A 76 15.79 -8.68 -0.57
CA LEU A 76 14.36 -8.63 -0.28
C LEU A 76 14.00 -9.23 1.09
N ASP A 77 14.97 -9.60 1.92
CA ASP A 77 14.69 -10.00 3.30
C ASP A 77 13.98 -8.87 4.05
N ILE A 78 12.96 -9.20 4.84
CA ILE A 78 12.39 -8.30 5.83
C ILE A 78 13.40 -8.17 6.96
N VAL A 79 13.86 -6.95 7.22
CA VAL A 79 14.89 -6.65 8.23
C VAL A 79 14.36 -5.81 9.39
N GLY A 80 13.10 -5.41 9.34
CA GLY A 80 12.47 -4.59 10.37
C GLY A 80 11.08 -4.13 9.98
N MET A 81 10.41 -3.45 10.90
CA MET A 81 9.17 -2.72 10.58
C MET A 81 9.51 -1.44 9.80
N TRP A 82 8.58 -1.01 8.95
CA TRP A 82 8.69 0.26 8.25
C TRP A 82 8.38 1.40 9.21
N GLU A 83 9.39 2.24 9.49
CA GLU A 83 9.20 3.49 10.21
C GLU A 83 8.79 4.56 9.19
N GLU A 84 7.56 5.06 9.33
CA GLU A 84 7.11 6.19 8.54
C GLU A 84 7.91 7.42 9.01
N HIS A 85 8.80 7.92 8.14
CA HIS A 85 9.55 9.12 8.45
C HIS A 85 8.57 10.31 8.34
N LYS A 86 7.98 10.71 9.47
CA LYS A 86 7.13 11.91 9.55
C LYS A 86 7.99 13.09 9.10
N LEU A 87 7.63 13.67 7.96
CA LEU A 87 8.27 14.90 7.50
C LEU A 87 7.99 16.01 8.52
N THR A 88 8.97 16.88 8.73
CA THR A 88 8.74 18.13 9.45
C THR A 88 7.82 19.05 8.64
N SER A 89 7.11 19.97 9.29
CA SER A 89 6.28 20.97 8.60
C SER A 89 7.04 21.71 7.50
N GLU A 90 8.30 22.07 7.75
CA GLU A 90 9.15 22.72 6.75
C GLU A 90 9.40 21.84 5.53
N GLN A 91 9.69 20.55 5.73
CA GLN A 91 9.89 19.59 4.62
C GLN A 91 8.59 19.33 3.86
N VAL A 92 7.44 19.28 4.53
CA VAL A 92 6.12 19.16 3.88
C VAL A 92 5.89 20.36 2.97
N LEU A 93 6.07 21.59 3.48
CA LEU A 93 5.88 22.81 2.71
C LEU A 93 6.89 22.97 1.57
N GLU A 94 8.16 22.60 1.79
CA GLU A 94 9.20 22.60 0.77
C GLU A 94 8.86 21.65 -0.39
N LYS A 95 8.37 20.46 -0.06
CA LYS A 95 7.95 19.48 -1.06
C LYS A 95 6.68 19.92 -1.77
N ALA A 96 5.69 20.45 -1.03
CA ALA A 96 4.47 21.01 -1.60
C ALA A 96 4.74 22.13 -2.59
N TYR A 97 5.72 23.01 -2.29
CA TYR A 97 6.14 24.07 -3.20
C TYR A 97 6.75 23.52 -4.50
N LYS A 98 7.63 22.53 -4.40
CA LYS A 98 8.33 21.94 -5.57
C LYS A 98 7.41 21.10 -6.45
N GLU A 99 6.52 20.35 -5.83
CA GLU A 99 5.68 19.34 -6.49
C GLU A 99 4.22 19.80 -6.65
N ASN A 100 3.91 21.04 -6.25
CA ASN A 100 2.59 21.67 -6.33
C ASN A 100 1.47 20.87 -5.62
N PHE A 101 1.79 20.28 -4.46
CA PHE A 101 0.80 19.61 -3.61
C PHE A 101 -0.01 20.61 -2.78
N LEU A 102 -1.24 20.23 -2.45
CA LEU A 102 -2.04 20.92 -1.44
C LEU A 102 -1.63 20.48 -0.04
N VAL A 103 -1.68 21.42 0.90
CA VAL A 103 -1.39 21.20 2.33
C VAL A 103 -2.55 21.68 3.19
N LEU A 104 -2.64 21.11 4.39
CA LEU A 104 -3.53 21.51 5.46
C LEU A 104 -2.72 21.92 6.68
N CYS A 105 -3.33 22.80 7.45
CA CYS A 105 -2.84 23.26 8.73
C CYS A 105 -3.67 22.62 9.84
N ASP A 106 -3.05 22.16 10.92
CA ASP A 106 -3.75 21.63 12.09
C ASP A 106 -4.69 22.66 12.74
N GLY A 107 -4.34 23.94 12.69
CA GLY A 107 -5.17 25.04 13.18
C GLY A 107 -6.38 25.37 12.29
N ASN A 108 -6.42 24.87 11.05
CA ASN A 108 -7.57 25.01 10.14
C ASN A 108 -7.59 23.86 9.12
N PRO A 109 -8.01 22.66 9.53
CA PRO A 109 -7.90 21.45 8.71
C PRO A 109 -8.89 21.38 7.55
N ASP A 110 -9.85 22.30 7.49
CA ASP A 110 -10.89 22.34 6.43
C ASP A 110 -10.51 23.24 5.25
N LEU A 111 -9.34 23.89 5.29
CA LEU A 111 -8.89 24.82 4.26
C LEU A 111 -7.62 24.30 3.55
N PRO A 112 -7.76 23.63 2.40
CA PRO A 112 -6.64 23.28 1.52
C PRO A 112 -5.91 24.51 0.99
N LEU A 113 -4.58 24.50 1.06
CA LEU A 113 -3.73 25.61 0.63
C LEU A 113 -2.66 25.13 -0.35
N LYS A 114 -2.33 25.97 -1.33
CA LYS A 114 -1.14 25.86 -2.17
C LYS A 114 -0.01 26.66 -1.56
N VAL A 115 1.21 26.15 -1.67
CA VAL A 115 2.43 26.95 -1.44
C VAL A 115 2.82 27.59 -2.76
N ILE A 116 2.62 28.91 -2.87
CA ILE A 116 2.75 29.65 -4.14
C ILE A 116 4.11 30.33 -4.32
N ALA A 117 4.82 30.59 -3.21
CA ALA A 117 6.14 31.19 -3.26
C ALA A 117 6.96 30.84 -2.01
N LYS A 118 8.27 31.05 -2.10
CA LYS A 118 9.21 31.02 -0.98
C LYS A 118 9.98 32.33 -0.94
N THR A 119 10.02 32.99 0.22
CA THR A 119 10.76 34.25 0.40
C THR A 119 12.27 33.99 0.38
N LYS A 120 13.06 35.05 0.19
CA LYS A 120 14.54 34.94 0.26
C LYS A 120 15.04 34.47 1.63
N ASN A 121 14.23 34.67 2.68
CA ASN A 121 14.54 34.25 4.04
C ASN A 121 14.08 32.81 4.33
N GLY A 122 13.45 32.15 3.35
CA GLY A 122 13.04 30.75 3.45
C GLY A 122 11.59 30.54 3.92
N GLU A 123 10.81 31.59 4.11
CA GLU A 123 9.41 31.50 4.55
C GLU A 123 8.50 31.15 3.37
N PHE A 124 7.42 30.41 3.64
CA PHE A 124 6.50 29.94 2.60
C PHE A 124 5.28 30.87 2.50
N VAL A 125 4.91 31.25 1.28
CA VAL A 125 3.69 32.02 0.99
C VAL A 125 2.62 31.06 0.49
N MET A 126 1.41 31.17 1.04
CA MET A 126 0.35 30.21 0.82
C MET A 126 -0.99 30.88 0.54
N GLN A 127 -1.83 30.19 -0.22
CA GLN A 127 -3.12 30.69 -0.69
C GLN A 127 -4.08 29.53 -1.00
N PRO A 128 -5.40 29.66 -0.77
CA PRO A 128 -6.40 28.71 -1.25
C PRO A 128 -6.48 28.66 -2.78
N GLU A 129 -7.01 27.58 -3.34
CA GLU A 129 -7.14 27.44 -4.80
C GLU A 129 -8.09 28.45 -5.44
N ASP A 130 -9.12 28.88 -4.72
CA ASP A 130 -10.15 29.78 -5.23
C ASP A 130 -9.64 31.21 -5.47
N GLY A 131 -8.45 31.55 -4.96
CA GLY A 131 -7.82 32.86 -5.09
C GLY A 131 -8.60 34.00 -4.42
N ILE A 132 -9.67 33.69 -3.67
CA ILE A 132 -10.55 34.68 -3.03
C ILE A 132 -9.84 35.31 -1.82
N ILE A 133 -9.03 34.52 -1.13
CA ILE A 133 -8.27 34.97 0.04
C ILE A 133 -6.89 35.46 -0.40
N GLN A 134 -6.48 36.62 0.10
CA GLN A 134 -5.13 37.17 -0.10
C GLN A 134 -4.07 36.20 0.43
N PRO A 135 -2.91 36.02 -0.22
CA PRO A 135 -1.86 35.14 0.28
C PRO A 135 -1.28 35.58 1.64
N TRP A 136 -0.84 34.62 2.45
CA TRP A 136 -0.17 34.88 3.73
C TRP A 136 1.05 33.97 3.95
N LEU A 137 1.85 34.27 4.98
CA LEU A 137 3.02 33.47 5.35
C LEU A 137 2.63 32.26 6.20
N ALA A 138 3.24 31.12 5.92
CA ALA A 138 3.10 29.91 6.70
C ALA A 138 3.62 30.12 8.13
N ASN A 139 2.82 29.70 9.11
CA ASN A 139 3.28 29.63 10.49
C ASN A 139 3.94 28.27 10.75
N LEU A 140 5.27 28.25 10.88
CA LEU A 140 6.03 27.01 11.15
C LEU A 140 5.88 26.50 12.59
N THR A 141 5.22 27.24 13.49
CA THR A 141 4.84 26.70 14.81
C THR A 141 3.62 25.77 14.73
N MET A 142 2.91 25.76 13.59
CA MET A 142 1.78 24.86 13.32
C MET A 142 2.26 23.57 12.65
N GLU A 143 1.50 22.49 12.81
CA GLU A 143 1.75 21.27 12.04
C GLU A 143 1.13 21.38 10.65
N TRP A 144 1.96 21.10 9.64
CA TRP A 144 1.56 21.07 8.24
C TRP A 144 1.62 19.64 7.71
N PHE A 145 0.58 19.24 7.01
CA PHE A 145 0.48 17.92 6.39
C PHE A 145 -0.05 18.08 4.97
N PHE A 146 0.30 17.15 4.08
CA PHE A 146 -0.35 17.11 2.77
C PHE A 146 -1.84 16.93 2.97
N VAL A 147 -2.65 17.56 2.12
CA VAL A 147 -4.02 17.11 1.93
C VAL A 147 -3.92 15.65 1.52
N LYS A 148 -4.19 14.74 2.47
CA LYS A 148 -4.57 13.40 2.09
C LYS A 148 -5.81 13.61 1.25
N LYS A 149 -5.83 13.17 -0.02
CA LYS A 149 -7.12 12.70 -0.56
C LYS A 149 -7.66 11.84 0.55
N LEU A 150 -8.82 12.19 1.10
CA LEU A 150 -9.38 11.55 2.28
C LEU A 150 -9.02 10.08 2.16
N ASP A 151 -8.11 9.61 3.01
CA ASP A 151 -8.01 8.20 3.29
C ASP A 151 -9.28 8.00 4.12
N PRO A 152 -10.42 7.52 3.58
CA PRO A 152 -11.32 6.84 4.47
C PRO A 152 -10.44 5.82 5.18
N LYS A 153 -10.62 5.63 6.48
CA LYS A 153 -10.17 4.39 7.09
C LYS A 153 -10.74 3.26 6.23
N PHE A 154 -9.95 2.74 5.30
CA PHE A 154 -10.36 1.70 4.38
C PHE A 154 -10.35 0.45 5.21
N ASP A 155 -11.51 0.16 5.78
CA ASP A 155 -11.73 -1.04 6.53
C ASP A 155 -11.67 -2.21 5.53
N THR A 156 -10.51 -2.86 5.46
CA THR A 156 -10.30 -4.04 4.62
C THR A 156 -11.23 -5.19 5.02
N SER A 157 -11.88 -5.14 6.19
CA SER A 157 -12.93 -6.08 6.58
C SER A 157 -14.19 -5.96 5.70
N THR A 158 -14.36 -4.84 5.00
CA THR A 158 -15.46 -4.62 4.05
C THR A 158 -15.15 -5.16 2.64
N LEU A 159 -13.89 -5.47 2.34
CA LEU A 159 -13.52 -6.07 1.06
C LEU A 159 -14.01 -7.51 0.99
N PRO A 160 -14.60 -7.91 -0.15
CA PRO A 160 -15.08 -9.27 -0.33
C PRO A 160 -13.90 -10.23 -0.28
N LYS A 161 -14.05 -11.30 0.52
CA LYS A 161 -13.00 -12.30 0.69
C LYS A 161 -12.78 -13.02 -0.64
N PRO A 162 -11.55 -13.02 -1.17
CA PRO A 162 -11.21 -13.85 -2.32
C PRO A 162 -11.41 -15.34 -1.99
N PHE A 163 -11.60 -16.17 -3.02
CA PHE A 163 -11.75 -17.62 -2.85
C PHE A 163 -10.84 -18.37 -3.82
N LYS A 164 -10.65 -19.67 -3.54
CA LYS A 164 -10.01 -20.61 -4.47
C LYS A 164 -11.10 -21.38 -5.22
N PRO A 165 -11.26 -21.18 -6.53
CA PRO A 165 -12.18 -21.96 -7.34
C PRO A 165 -11.76 -23.43 -7.44
N HIS A 166 -12.72 -24.31 -7.72
CA HIS A 166 -12.48 -25.72 -8.04
C HIS A 166 -12.47 -25.93 -9.55
N ILE A 167 -12.03 -27.12 -9.98
CA ILE A 167 -12.09 -27.52 -11.38
C ILE A 167 -13.55 -27.49 -11.84
N GLY A 168 -13.82 -26.72 -12.90
CA GLY A 168 -15.16 -26.51 -13.45
C GLY A 168 -15.91 -25.28 -12.91
N ASP A 169 -15.37 -24.58 -11.90
CA ASP A 169 -15.97 -23.33 -11.41
C ASP A 169 -15.71 -22.17 -12.38
N GLU A 170 -16.69 -21.27 -12.47
CA GLU A 170 -16.58 -19.97 -13.13
C GLU A 170 -16.22 -18.88 -12.12
N PHE A 171 -15.33 -17.96 -12.49
CA PHE A 171 -14.87 -16.90 -11.58
C PHE A 171 -14.33 -15.68 -12.31
N PHE A 172 -14.18 -14.59 -11.56
CA PHE A 172 -13.55 -13.33 -11.96
C PHE A 172 -12.19 -13.17 -11.28
N TYR A 173 -11.24 -12.52 -11.93
CA TYR A 173 -9.93 -12.21 -11.36
C TYR A 173 -9.38 -10.89 -11.91
N LEU A 174 -8.36 -10.36 -11.24
CA LEU A 174 -7.69 -9.12 -11.61
C LEU A 174 -6.38 -9.44 -12.34
N SER A 175 -6.16 -8.83 -13.50
CA SER A 175 -4.91 -8.94 -14.27
C SER A 175 -4.65 -7.61 -14.95
N ASP A 176 -3.46 -7.05 -14.75
CA ASP A 176 -3.02 -5.80 -15.39
C ASP A 176 -4.00 -4.63 -15.18
N GLY A 177 -4.62 -4.55 -13.99
CA GLY A 177 -5.60 -3.50 -13.66
C GLY A 177 -6.97 -3.67 -14.34
N VAL A 178 -7.26 -4.84 -14.93
CA VAL A 178 -8.52 -5.14 -15.59
C VAL A 178 -9.16 -6.38 -14.96
N ILE A 179 -10.49 -6.36 -14.84
CA ILE A 179 -11.27 -7.52 -14.39
C ILE A 179 -11.47 -8.46 -15.59
N ARG A 180 -11.05 -9.71 -15.42
CA ARG A 180 -11.22 -10.77 -16.41
C ARG A 180 -12.18 -11.83 -15.88
N TYR A 181 -12.81 -12.54 -16.80
CA TYR A 181 -13.71 -13.65 -16.55
C TYR A 181 -13.09 -14.95 -17.06
N PHE A 182 -13.26 -16.05 -16.32
CA PHE A 182 -12.78 -17.36 -16.70
C PHE A 182 -13.94 -18.36 -16.65
N SER A 183 -14.27 -18.97 -17.80
CA SER A 183 -15.53 -19.73 -17.98
C SER A 183 -15.37 -21.25 -18.02
N PHE A 184 -14.16 -21.78 -17.83
CA PHE A 184 -13.92 -23.22 -17.81
C PHE A 184 -12.49 -23.50 -17.34
N TYR A 185 -12.31 -23.93 -16.09
CA TYR A 185 -10.98 -24.21 -15.56
C TYR A 185 -10.32 -25.41 -16.25
N ALA A 186 -9.14 -25.18 -16.86
CA ALA A 186 -8.16 -26.20 -17.24
C ALA A 186 -6.79 -25.78 -16.66
N ASP A 187 -5.86 -26.72 -16.46
CA ASP A 187 -4.59 -26.58 -15.72
C ASP A 187 -3.70 -25.36 -16.06
N CYS A 188 -3.96 -24.64 -17.15
CA CYS A 188 -3.23 -23.45 -17.57
C CYS A 188 -3.40 -22.21 -16.65
N ALA A 189 -4.35 -22.22 -15.70
CA ALA A 189 -4.62 -21.08 -14.79
C ALA A 189 -4.05 -21.26 -13.37
N ALA A 190 -3.29 -22.33 -13.08
CA ALA A 190 -2.85 -22.69 -11.73
C ALA A 190 -2.16 -21.56 -10.93
N ASN A 191 -1.40 -20.69 -11.59
CA ASN A 191 -0.71 -19.57 -10.93
C ASN A 191 -1.67 -18.51 -10.35
N LEU A 192 -2.82 -18.30 -10.98
CA LEU A 192 -3.87 -17.39 -10.48
C LEU A 192 -4.56 -17.99 -9.24
N MET A 193 -4.69 -19.32 -9.23
CA MET A 193 -5.37 -20.11 -8.20
C MET A 193 -4.55 -20.24 -6.91
N ILE A 194 -3.23 -20.39 -7.04
CA ILE A 194 -2.30 -20.52 -5.90
C ILE A 194 -2.39 -19.27 -5.01
N ASN A 195 -2.48 -18.09 -5.64
CA ASN A 195 -2.52 -16.80 -4.94
C ASN A 195 -3.92 -16.40 -4.48
N GLY A 196 -4.96 -17.18 -4.81
CA GLY A 196 -6.33 -16.98 -4.30
C GLY A 196 -6.99 -15.67 -4.71
N GLN A 197 -6.61 -15.07 -5.85
CA GLN A 197 -7.12 -13.76 -6.29
C GLN A 197 -8.39 -13.87 -7.15
N CYS A 198 -9.33 -14.73 -6.75
CA CYS A 198 -10.55 -14.99 -7.52
C CYS A 198 -11.82 -14.55 -6.77
N PHE A 199 -12.81 -14.10 -7.52
CA PHE A 199 -14.09 -13.56 -7.03
C PHE A 199 -15.27 -14.23 -7.72
N ARG A 200 -16.34 -14.51 -6.97
CA ARG A 200 -17.55 -15.17 -7.50
C ARG A 200 -18.37 -14.22 -8.38
N THR A 201 -18.23 -12.92 -8.17
CA THR A 201 -18.98 -11.88 -8.86
C THR A 201 -18.02 -10.84 -9.44
N LYS A 202 -18.46 -10.16 -10.50
CA LYS A 202 -17.71 -9.05 -11.10
C LYS A 202 -17.65 -7.86 -10.14
N GLU A 203 -18.73 -7.64 -9.39
CA GLU A 203 -18.88 -6.57 -8.42
C GLU A 203 -17.84 -6.68 -7.31
N ASP A 204 -17.57 -7.89 -6.83
CA ASP A 204 -16.57 -8.10 -5.79
C ASP A 204 -15.14 -7.88 -6.31
N ALA A 205 -14.85 -8.29 -7.55
CA ALA A 205 -13.59 -7.95 -8.22
C ALA A 205 -13.47 -6.43 -8.45
N GLN A 206 -14.58 -5.74 -8.73
CA GLN A 206 -14.60 -4.30 -8.92
C GLN A 206 -14.30 -3.55 -7.63
N LYS A 207 -14.82 -3.98 -6.48
CA LYS A 207 -14.45 -3.40 -5.17
C LYS A 207 -12.95 -3.48 -4.92
N TRP A 208 -12.30 -4.60 -5.27
CA TRP A 208 -10.85 -4.73 -5.19
C TRP A 208 -10.12 -3.86 -6.20
N LEU A 209 -10.61 -3.72 -7.43
CA LEU A 209 -10.02 -2.81 -8.42
C LEU A 209 -10.11 -1.34 -7.99
N ASP A 210 -11.25 -0.93 -7.46
CA ASP A 210 -11.48 0.43 -6.97
C ASP A 210 -10.61 0.70 -5.73
N PHE A 211 -10.48 -0.28 -4.84
CA PHE A 211 -9.53 -0.24 -3.72
C PHE A 211 -8.07 -0.08 -4.20
N MET A 212 -7.64 -0.87 -5.18
CA MET A 212 -6.27 -0.74 -5.71
C MET A 212 -6.06 0.63 -6.38
N LYS A 213 -7.07 1.18 -7.06
CA LYS A 213 -7.01 2.52 -7.66
C LYS A 213 -6.95 3.61 -6.61
N SER A 214 -7.75 3.53 -5.54
CA SER A 214 -7.72 4.51 -4.47
C SER A 214 -6.39 4.52 -3.71
N MET A 215 -5.67 3.39 -3.68
CA MET A 215 -4.33 3.29 -3.09
C MET A 215 -3.22 3.91 -3.97
N MET A 216 -3.51 4.22 -5.24
CA MET A 216 -2.56 4.85 -6.17
C MET A 216 -2.78 6.36 -6.33
N GLU A 217 -3.87 6.89 -5.79
CA GLU A 217 -4.35 8.25 -6.00
C GLU A 217 -3.99 9.21 -4.88
#